data_AF-A0A3C0CAN9-F1
#
_entry.id   AF-A0A3C0CAN9-F1
#
_cell.length_a   1.000
_cell.length_b   1.000
_cell.length_c   1.000
_cell.angle_alpha   90.00
_cell.angle_beta   90.00
_cell.angle_gamma   90.00
#
_symmetry.space_group_name_H-M   'P 1'
#
loop_
_entity.id
_entity.type
_entity.pdbx_description
1 polymer ?
#
loop_
_entity_poly.entity_id
_entity_poly.type
_entity_poly.pdbx_seq_one_letter_code
_entity_poly.pdbx_strand_id
1 'polypeptide(L)'
;MSMPPRFEPSCPPDAHKVMRDPQNKVNAILAVSIPDSELQYDVADICDLLSAFSKKPVIYCSDTVRTAILEKAGDIAPVFLKKDANDLVELMPGTPGKNYQLVDLSNSEDAAEAFLEKLICECVIAVNMPSMYILRSVSTVFAWDELLAKQFMRQYQDACSKLTQSDKELLQRVRYGKEDALKVKELSASAYPFLKLERKLFLQYPTED
;
A
#
# COMPACT_ATOMS: atom_id res chain seq x y z
N MET A 1 36.53 -11.23 -31.97
CA MET A 1 35.17 -11.28 -32.54
C MET A 1 34.28 -10.45 -31.63
N SER A 2 34.02 -9.19 -31.97
CA SER A 2 33.09 -8.33 -31.22
C SER A 2 31.66 -8.85 -31.40
N MET A 3 30.85 -8.81 -30.34
CA MET A 3 29.46 -9.27 -30.40
C MET A 3 28.67 -8.51 -31.48
N PRO A 4 27.70 -9.16 -32.17
CA PRO A 4 26.76 -8.47 -33.04
C PRO A 4 26.03 -7.38 -32.24
N PRO A 5 25.77 -6.19 -32.80
CA PRO A 5 25.22 -5.02 -32.09
C PRO A 5 23.82 -5.22 -31.48
N ARG A 6 23.17 -6.36 -31.75
CA ARG A 6 21.88 -6.75 -31.15
C ARG A 6 22.02 -7.38 -29.76
N PHE A 7 23.25 -7.70 -29.33
CA PHE A 7 23.56 -8.36 -28.06
C PHE A 7 24.40 -7.49 -27.11
N GLU A 8 24.57 -6.20 -27.42
CA GLU A 8 25.07 -5.27 -26.41
C GLU A 8 24.05 -5.21 -25.26
N PRO A 9 24.43 -5.51 -24.01
CA PRO A 9 23.57 -5.28 -22.86
C PRO A 9 23.60 -3.77 -22.55
N SER A 10 23.13 -2.97 -23.51
CA SER A 10 22.53 -1.70 -23.14
C SER A 10 21.25 -2.08 -22.43
N CYS A 11 21.32 -2.10 -21.09
CA CYS A 11 20.10 -1.99 -20.31
C CYS A 11 19.38 -0.77 -20.89
N PRO A 12 18.17 -0.92 -21.47
CA PRO A 12 17.49 0.22 -22.06
C PRO A 12 17.42 1.30 -20.99
N PRO A 13 17.84 2.54 -21.29
CA PRO A 13 17.80 3.62 -20.32
C PRO A 13 16.36 3.70 -19.83
N ASP A 14 16.14 3.42 -18.55
CA ASP A 14 14.85 3.42 -17.84
C ASP A 14 13.65 3.35 -18.80
N ALA A 15 13.24 2.15 -19.23
CA ALA A 15 12.02 2.00 -20.05
C ALA A 15 10.75 2.57 -19.36
N HIS A 16 10.84 2.86 -18.06
CA HIS A 16 9.83 3.54 -17.25
C HIS A 16 9.88 5.09 -17.35
N LYS A 17 10.90 5.68 -17.99
CA LYS A 17 11.03 7.13 -18.26
C LYS A 17 10.68 7.53 -19.69
N VAL A 18 10.23 6.60 -20.53
CA VAL A 18 9.47 6.96 -21.72
C VAL A 18 8.07 7.32 -21.21
N MET A 19 7.87 8.62 -20.93
CA MET A 19 6.59 9.19 -20.47
C MET A 19 5.50 8.96 -21.52
N ARG A 20 4.92 7.76 -21.53
CA ARG A 20 3.66 7.46 -22.22
C ARG A 20 2.56 7.98 -21.32
N ASP A 21 1.56 8.67 -21.86
CA ASP A 21 0.44 9.06 -21.01
C ASP A 21 -0.17 7.83 -20.31
N PRO A 22 -0.65 7.98 -19.05
CA PRO A 22 -1.34 6.91 -18.35
C PRO A 22 -2.44 6.31 -19.22
N GLN A 23 -2.42 4.98 -19.37
CA GLN A 23 -3.41 4.27 -20.17
C GLN A 23 -4.73 4.12 -19.39
N ASN A 24 -4.64 4.07 -18.06
CA ASN A 24 -5.77 3.88 -17.16
C ASN A 24 -5.91 5.06 -16.21
N LYS A 25 -7.15 5.48 -15.98
CA LYS A 25 -7.47 6.49 -14.96
C LYS A 25 -7.79 5.81 -13.64
N VAL A 26 -6.94 6.01 -12.63
CA VAL A 26 -7.23 5.60 -11.25
C VAL A 26 -8.14 6.65 -10.61
N ASN A 27 -9.39 6.28 -10.34
CA ASN A 27 -10.39 7.14 -9.70
C ASN A 27 -10.61 6.80 -8.22
N ALA A 28 -10.11 5.64 -7.78
CA ALA A 28 -10.23 5.21 -6.40
C ALA A 28 -9.27 5.97 -5.48
N ILE A 29 -9.71 6.17 -4.24
CA ILE A 29 -8.91 6.73 -3.16
C ILE A 29 -8.48 5.58 -2.25
N LEU A 30 -7.18 5.43 -2.03
CA LEU A 30 -6.67 4.43 -1.09
C LEU A 30 -6.71 4.97 0.33
N ALA A 31 -7.35 4.23 1.23
CA ALA A 31 -7.37 4.48 2.66
C ALA A 31 -6.66 3.36 3.42
N VAL A 32 -5.89 3.71 4.45
CA VAL A 32 -5.21 2.75 5.31
C VAL A 32 -6.11 2.44 6.51
N SER A 33 -6.49 1.17 6.66
CA SER A 33 -7.23 0.65 7.81
C SER A 33 -6.28 0.38 8.97
N ILE A 34 -6.51 1.05 10.10
CA ILE A 34 -5.70 0.94 11.30
C ILE A 34 -6.59 0.43 12.45
N PRO A 35 -6.46 -0.85 12.83
CA PRO A 35 -7.19 -1.38 13.97
C PRO A 35 -6.60 -0.90 15.30
N ASP A 36 -7.43 -0.87 16.35
CA ASP A 36 -7.02 -0.45 17.71
C ASP A 36 -5.84 -1.26 18.25
N SER A 37 -5.67 -2.50 17.81
CA SER A 37 -4.54 -3.36 18.18
C SER A 37 -3.18 -2.79 17.76
N GLU A 38 -3.12 -1.91 16.74
CA GLU A 38 -1.87 -1.26 16.35
C GLU A 38 -1.36 -0.28 17.42
N LEU A 39 -2.22 0.21 18.32
CA LEU A 39 -1.82 1.10 19.43
C LEU A 39 -0.92 0.41 20.47
N GLN A 40 -0.70 -0.90 20.36
CA GLN A 40 0.34 -1.59 21.14
C GLN A 40 1.77 -1.17 20.71
N TYR A 41 1.92 -0.63 19.51
CA TYR A 41 3.15 -0.02 19.02
C TYR A 41 3.16 1.49 19.30
N ASP A 42 4.33 2.12 19.20
CA ASP A 42 4.43 3.57 19.40
C ASP A 42 3.67 4.29 18.29
N VAL A 43 2.83 5.26 18.66
CA VAL A 43 2.07 6.09 17.73
C VAL A 43 3.00 6.88 16.82
N ALA A 44 4.21 7.23 17.29
CA ALA A 44 5.25 7.83 16.45
C ALA A 44 5.65 6.90 15.30
N ASP A 45 5.87 5.61 15.58
CA ASP A 45 6.20 4.61 14.55
C ASP A 45 5.05 4.46 13.53
N ILE A 46 3.78 4.53 13.99
CA ILE A 46 2.61 4.51 13.10
C ILE A 46 2.59 5.74 12.18
N CYS A 47 2.81 6.95 12.73
CA CYS A 47 2.87 8.18 11.96
C CYS A 47 4.01 8.18 10.93
N ASP A 48 5.18 7.65 11.29
CA ASP A 48 6.32 7.51 10.39
C ASP A 48 5.97 6.62 9.19
N LEU A 49 5.31 5.49 9.43
CA LEU A 49 4.84 4.61 8.35
C LEU A 49 3.80 5.29 7.46
N LEU A 50 2.85 6.02 8.05
CA LEU A 50 1.86 6.78 7.29
C LEU A 50 2.50 7.90 6.47
N SER A 51 3.57 8.52 6.97
CA SER A 51 4.32 9.55 6.24
C SER A 51 5.01 9.01 5.00
N ALA A 52 5.56 7.79 5.08
CA ALA A 52 6.12 7.09 3.92
C ALA A 52 5.01 6.65 2.94
N PHE A 53 3.79 6.43 3.42
CA PHE A 53 2.63 6.12 2.59
C PHE A 53 2.03 7.33 1.88
N SER A 54 2.01 8.53 2.45
CA SER A 54 1.61 9.77 1.77
C SER A 54 1.80 10.96 2.72
N LYS A 55 2.00 12.17 2.19
CA LYS A 55 1.91 13.41 3.00
C LYS A 55 0.49 13.69 3.51
N LYS A 56 -0.53 13.18 2.82
CA LYS A 56 -1.95 13.32 3.17
C LYS A 56 -2.64 11.95 3.19
N PRO A 57 -2.25 11.07 4.13
CA PRO A 57 -2.78 9.72 4.16
C PRO A 57 -4.28 9.76 4.49
N VAL A 58 -5.07 8.99 3.74
CA VAL A 58 -6.48 8.74 4.08
C VAL A 58 -6.53 7.54 5.03
N ILE A 59 -7.23 7.67 6.15
CA ILE A 59 -7.18 6.72 7.26
C ILE A 59 -8.58 6.26 7.62
N TYR A 60 -8.76 4.96 7.74
CA TYR A 60 -9.96 4.31 8.27
C TYR A 60 -9.64 3.71 9.64
N CYS A 61 -10.18 4.29 10.71
CA CYS A 61 -9.88 3.87 12.08
C CYS A 61 -11.01 4.25 13.05
N SER A 62 -10.90 3.78 14.29
CA SER A 62 -11.74 4.19 15.41
C SER A 62 -11.43 5.62 15.88
N ASP A 63 -12.30 6.17 16.74
CA ASP A 63 -12.09 7.49 17.35
C ASP A 63 -10.88 7.55 18.29
N THR A 64 -10.53 6.41 18.92
CA THR A 64 -9.38 6.28 19.83
C THR A 64 -8.09 6.41 19.05
N VAL A 65 -7.94 5.64 17.96
CA VAL A 65 -6.80 5.72 17.05
C VAL A 65 -6.71 7.10 16.39
N ARG A 66 -7.84 7.68 15.96
CA ARG A 66 -7.87 9.03 15.37
C ARG A 66 -7.26 10.07 16.31
N THR A 67 -7.68 10.05 17.57
CA THR A 67 -7.18 11.01 18.58
C THR A 67 -5.68 10.84 18.80
N ALA A 68 -5.22 9.59 18.95
CA ALA A 68 -3.81 9.29 19.13
C ALA A 68 -2.95 9.78 17.95
N ILE A 69 -3.38 9.51 16.71
CA ILE A 69 -2.67 9.97 15.51
C ILE A 69 -2.65 11.50 15.45
N LEU A 70 -3.77 12.18 15.73
CA LEU A 70 -3.84 13.65 15.70
C LEU A 70 -2.88 14.32 16.70
N GLU A 71 -2.67 13.72 17.87
CA GLU A 71 -1.71 14.22 18.87
C GLU A 71 -0.25 14.12 18.42
N LYS A 72 0.05 13.20 17.50
CA LYS A 72 1.40 12.87 17.02
C LYS A 72 1.58 13.09 15.52
N ALA A 73 0.63 13.75 14.87
CA ALA A 73 0.56 13.84 13.40
C ALA A 73 1.76 14.55 12.76
N GLY A 74 2.60 15.25 13.54
CA GLY A 74 3.89 15.78 13.07
C GLY A 74 3.77 16.49 11.72
N ASP A 75 4.44 15.92 10.70
CA ASP A 75 4.51 16.45 9.33
C ASP A 75 3.41 15.91 8.38
N ILE A 76 2.59 14.95 8.81
CA ILE A 76 1.48 14.42 8.00
C ILE A 76 0.20 15.22 8.23
N ALA A 77 -0.58 15.41 7.17
CA ALA A 77 -1.92 15.99 7.24
C ALA A 77 -2.97 14.90 6.98
N PRO A 78 -3.25 14.04 7.99
CA PRO A 78 -4.13 12.90 7.81
C PRO A 78 -5.57 13.32 7.53
N VAL A 79 -6.24 12.55 6.68
CA VAL A 79 -7.66 12.65 6.38
C VAL A 79 -8.35 11.39 6.86
N PHE A 80 -9.35 11.51 7.72
CA PHE A 80 -10.04 10.38 8.33
C PHE A 80 -11.36 10.09 7.61
N LEU A 81 -11.68 8.82 7.46
CA LEU A 81 -13.00 8.38 7.01
C LEU A 81 -14.00 8.49 8.15
N LYS A 82 -15.16 9.08 7.86
CA LYS A 82 -16.34 9.02 8.71
C LYS A 82 -17.41 8.25 7.98
N LYS A 83 -17.90 7.17 8.60
CA LYS A 83 -19.06 6.43 8.07
C LYS A 83 -20.34 7.22 8.29
N ASP A 84 -21.16 7.29 7.26
CA ASP A 84 -22.54 7.76 7.31
C ASP A 84 -23.49 6.57 7.61
N ALA A 85 -24.75 6.87 7.90
CA ALA A 85 -25.81 5.90 8.20
C ALA A 85 -26.13 4.92 7.05
N ASN A 86 -25.69 5.22 5.82
CA ASN A 86 -25.96 4.44 4.60
C ASN A 86 -24.74 3.63 4.10
N ASP A 87 -23.78 3.31 4.97
CA ASP A 87 -22.51 2.64 4.61
C ASP A 87 -21.63 3.39 3.59
N LEU A 88 -21.93 4.68 3.38
CA LEU A 88 -21.07 5.60 2.63
C LEU A 88 -20.05 6.25 3.57
N VAL A 89 -18.95 6.73 3.01
CA VAL A 89 -17.90 7.42 3.77
C VAL A 89 -17.66 8.84 3.27
N GLU A 90 -17.44 9.72 4.24
CA GLU A 90 -16.98 11.09 4.04
C GLU A 90 -15.51 11.21 4.46
N LEU A 91 -14.76 12.05 3.76
CA LEU A 91 -13.38 12.40 4.09
C LEU A 91 -13.36 13.61 5.03
N MET A 92 -12.61 13.54 6.14
CA MET A 92 -12.50 14.62 7.13
C MET A 92 -11.03 14.94 7.50
N PRO A 93 -10.59 16.21 7.47
CA PRO A 93 -11.30 17.37 6.92
C PRO A 93 -11.39 17.25 5.39
N GLY A 94 -12.58 17.42 4.83
CA GLY A 94 -12.82 17.26 3.39
C GLY A 94 -13.98 18.10 2.90
N THR A 95 -14.27 17.99 1.60
CA THR A 95 -15.37 18.74 0.96
C THR A 95 -16.72 18.25 1.51
N PRO A 96 -17.51 19.11 2.17
CA PRO A 96 -18.81 18.71 2.70
C PRO A 96 -19.72 18.14 1.61
N GLY A 97 -20.39 17.02 1.89
CA GLY A 97 -21.44 16.45 1.05
C GLY A 97 -20.99 15.54 -0.09
N LYS A 98 -19.69 15.23 -0.22
CA LYS A 98 -19.23 14.18 -1.15
C LYS A 98 -19.05 12.85 -0.42
N ASN A 99 -19.96 11.93 -0.71
CA ASN A 99 -19.97 10.57 -0.18
C ASN A 99 -19.34 9.60 -1.17
N TYR A 100 -18.51 8.69 -0.67
CA TYR A 100 -17.91 7.60 -1.45
C TYR A 100 -18.42 6.26 -0.96
N GLN A 101 -18.52 5.29 -1.87
CA GLN A 101 -18.67 3.89 -1.47
C GLN A 101 -17.37 3.40 -0.83
N LEU A 102 -17.47 2.80 0.35
CA LEU A 102 -16.34 2.13 0.99
C LEU A 102 -16.24 0.68 0.49
N VAL A 103 -15.09 0.31 -0.05
CA VAL A 103 -14.73 -1.07 -0.37
C VAL A 103 -13.67 -1.52 0.63
N ASP A 104 -14.08 -2.29 1.63
CA ASP A 104 -13.15 -2.78 2.66
C ASP A 104 -12.44 -4.05 2.19
N LEU A 105 -11.16 -3.90 1.86
CA LEU A 105 -10.27 -4.96 1.41
C LEU A 105 -9.22 -5.31 2.49
N SER A 106 -9.37 -4.81 3.72
CA SER A 106 -8.39 -5.00 4.78
C SER A 106 -8.33 -6.44 5.32
N ASN A 107 -9.41 -7.21 5.15
CA ASN A 107 -9.59 -8.53 5.79
C ASN A 107 -9.81 -9.71 4.82
N SER A 108 -9.81 -9.51 3.49
CA SER A 108 -10.10 -10.58 2.53
C SER A 108 -8.85 -11.01 1.76
N GLU A 109 -8.56 -12.31 1.76
CA GLU A 109 -7.49 -12.89 0.92
C GLU A 109 -7.88 -12.81 -0.58
N ASP A 110 -9.18 -12.82 -0.89
CA ASP A 110 -9.75 -12.63 -2.23
C ASP A 110 -9.76 -11.15 -2.67
N ALA A 111 -9.45 -10.21 -1.76
CA ALA A 111 -9.46 -8.77 -2.02
C ALA A 111 -8.51 -8.33 -3.14
N ALA A 112 -7.43 -9.08 -3.34
CA ALA A 112 -6.37 -8.75 -4.27
C ALA A 112 -6.84 -8.76 -5.74
N GLU A 113 -7.78 -9.63 -6.12
CA GLU A 113 -8.31 -9.63 -7.49
C GLU A 113 -9.27 -8.45 -7.71
N ALA A 114 -10.15 -8.20 -6.74
CA ALA A 114 -11.09 -7.08 -6.79
C ALA A 114 -10.39 -5.71 -6.75
N PHE A 115 -9.18 -5.63 -6.17
CA PHE A 115 -8.44 -4.37 -6.02
C PHE A 115 -8.28 -3.63 -7.35
N LEU A 116 -7.78 -4.30 -8.40
CA LEU A 116 -7.50 -3.66 -9.68
C LEU A 116 -8.79 -3.17 -10.38
N GLU A 117 -9.86 -3.95 -10.29
CA GLU A 117 -11.16 -3.58 -10.85
C GLU A 117 -11.75 -2.36 -10.13
N LYS A 118 -11.50 -2.23 -8.83
CA LYS A 118 -11.99 -1.09 -8.04
C LYS A 118 -11.17 0.18 -8.25
N LEU A 119 -9.91 0.10 -8.72
CA LEU A 119 -9.07 1.28 -8.98
C LEU A 119 -9.70 2.26 -9.98
N ILE A 120 -10.49 1.77 -10.94
CA ILE A 120 -11.17 2.62 -11.93
C ILE A 120 -12.50 3.20 -11.42
N CYS A 121 -13.05 2.70 -10.33
CA CYS A 121 -14.29 3.18 -9.74
C CYS A 121 -14.06 4.40 -8.85
N GLU A 122 -15.01 5.33 -8.83
CA GLU A 122 -15.01 6.45 -7.87
C GLU A 122 -15.45 5.94 -6.48
N CYS A 123 -14.51 5.39 -5.73
CA CYS A 123 -14.73 4.78 -4.42
C CYS A 123 -13.53 4.98 -3.49
N VAL A 124 -13.71 4.67 -2.21
CA VAL A 124 -12.61 4.57 -1.25
C VAL A 124 -12.32 3.09 -1.00
N ILE A 125 -11.08 2.67 -1.19
CA ILE A 125 -10.63 1.31 -0.93
C ILE A 125 -9.84 1.30 0.37
N ALA A 126 -10.32 0.60 1.39
CA ALA A 126 -9.59 0.42 2.63
C ALA A 126 -8.65 -0.80 2.53
N VAL A 127 -7.36 -0.59 2.76
CA VAL A 127 -6.32 -1.63 2.77
C VAL A 127 -5.68 -1.72 4.15
N ASN A 128 -5.19 -2.90 4.54
CA ASN A 128 -4.55 -3.06 5.84
C ASN A 128 -3.13 -2.46 5.87
N MET A 129 -2.65 -2.15 7.08
CA MET A 129 -1.28 -1.66 7.31
C MET A 129 -0.20 -2.55 6.68
N PRO A 130 -0.24 -3.90 6.77
CA PRO A 130 0.77 -4.78 6.16
C PRO A 130 0.92 -4.64 4.64
N SER A 131 -0.16 -4.40 3.91
CA SER A 131 -0.13 -4.43 2.45
C SER A 131 -0.14 -3.05 1.81
N MET A 132 -0.24 -1.97 2.59
CA MET A 132 -0.44 -0.62 2.09
C MET A 132 0.63 -0.18 1.08
N TYR A 133 1.92 -0.47 1.31
CA TYR A 133 2.99 -0.08 0.39
C TYR A 133 2.94 -0.84 -0.93
N ILE A 134 2.73 -2.16 -0.87
CA ILE A 134 2.59 -2.99 -2.07
C ILE A 134 1.41 -2.51 -2.91
N LEU A 135 0.24 -2.37 -2.29
CA LEU A 135 -1.00 -1.99 -3.00
C LEU A 135 -0.95 -0.55 -3.52
N ARG A 136 -0.30 0.37 -2.80
CA ARG A 136 0.00 1.71 -3.32
C ARG A 136 0.84 1.63 -4.59
N SER A 137 1.99 0.95 -4.55
CA SER A 137 2.85 0.82 -5.72
C SER A 137 2.16 0.13 -6.90
N VAL A 138 1.33 -0.89 -6.64
CA VAL A 138 0.54 -1.52 -7.70
C VAL A 138 -0.47 -0.53 -8.31
N SER A 139 -1.15 0.28 -7.49
CA SER A 139 -2.07 1.31 -8.00
C SER A 139 -1.36 2.32 -8.90
N THR A 140 -0.13 2.70 -8.56
CA THR A 140 0.71 3.55 -9.39
C THR A 140 1.04 2.87 -10.71
N VAL A 141 1.50 1.62 -10.68
CA VAL A 141 1.83 0.85 -11.90
C VAL A 141 0.61 0.66 -12.81
N PHE A 142 -0.56 0.38 -12.23
CA PHE A 142 -1.80 0.11 -12.97
C PHE A 142 -2.21 1.27 -13.90
N ALA A 143 -1.94 2.51 -13.50
CA ALA A 143 -2.21 3.68 -14.32
C ALA A 143 -1.45 3.65 -15.67
N TRP A 144 -0.27 3.02 -15.70
CA TRP A 144 0.62 2.98 -16.86
C TRP A 144 0.62 1.64 -17.58
N ASP A 145 0.57 0.53 -16.83
CA ASP A 145 0.64 -0.84 -17.35
C ASP A 145 -0.20 -1.80 -16.49
N GLU A 146 -1.41 -2.10 -16.99
CA GLU A 146 -2.33 -3.04 -16.34
C GLU A 146 -1.77 -4.47 -16.29
N LEU A 147 -1.06 -4.92 -17.33
CA LEU A 147 -0.53 -6.29 -17.37
C LEU A 147 0.56 -6.48 -16.33
N LEU A 148 1.44 -5.49 -16.16
CA LEU A 148 2.45 -5.49 -15.13
C LEU A 148 1.83 -5.39 -13.73
N ALA A 149 0.81 -4.55 -13.54
CA ALA A 149 0.06 -4.49 -12.27
C ALA A 149 -0.57 -5.83 -11.91
N LYS A 150 -1.21 -6.53 -12.88
CA LYS A 150 -1.74 -7.88 -12.69
C LYS A 150 -0.66 -8.88 -12.29
N GLN A 151 0.53 -8.78 -12.89
CA GLN A 151 1.66 -9.64 -12.52
C GLN A 151 2.12 -9.41 -11.08
N PHE A 152 2.20 -8.14 -10.63
CA PHE A 152 2.54 -7.83 -9.25
C PHE A 152 1.46 -8.25 -8.25
N MET A 153 0.18 -8.13 -8.60
CA MET A 153 -0.90 -8.64 -7.78
C MET A 153 -0.82 -10.16 -7.58
N ARG A 154 -0.52 -10.92 -8.64
CA ARG A 154 -0.29 -12.37 -8.52
C ARG A 154 0.89 -12.70 -7.60
N GLN A 155 2.01 -11.98 -7.72
CA GLN A 155 3.15 -12.16 -6.82
C GLN A 155 2.80 -11.85 -5.36
N TYR A 156 1.98 -10.84 -5.13
CA TYR A 156 1.48 -10.49 -3.81
C TYR A 156 0.58 -11.58 -3.23
N GLN A 157 -0.39 -12.09 -4.00
CA GLN A 157 -1.26 -13.20 -3.59
C GLN A 157 -0.47 -14.48 -3.28
N ASP A 158 0.47 -14.83 -4.15
CA ASP A 158 1.36 -15.98 -3.96
C ASP A 158 2.25 -15.84 -2.73
N ALA A 159 2.62 -14.62 -2.34
CA ALA A 159 3.36 -14.35 -1.11
C ALA A 159 2.45 -14.48 0.11
N CYS A 160 1.27 -13.84 0.07
CA CYS A 160 0.28 -13.87 1.17
C CYS A 160 -0.17 -15.29 1.52
N SER A 161 -0.48 -16.11 0.52
CA SER A 161 -0.92 -17.50 0.71
C SER A 161 0.12 -18.40 1.41
N LYS A 162 1.39 -17.99 1.42
CA LYS A 162 2.48 -18.71 2.07
C LYS A 162 2.78 -18.22 3.49
N LEU A 163 2.18 -17.11 3.91
CA LEU A 163 2.44 -16.53 5.23
C LEU A 163 1.69 -17.28 6.32
N THR A 164 2.44 -17.80 7.28
CA THR A 164 1.88 -18.30 8.54
C THR A 164 1.52 -17.13 9.47
N GLN A 165 0.78 -17.40 10.54
CA GLN A 165 0.48 -16.38 11.54
C GLN A 165 1.75 -15.80 12.18
N SER A 166 2.74 -16.65 12.48
CA SER A 166 4.04 -16.21 12.99
C SER A 166 4.80 -15.33 11.99
N ASP A 167 4.64 -15.57 10.69
CA ASP A 167 5.25 -14.71 9.66
C ASP A 167 4.58 -13.33 9.62
N LYS A 168 3.25 -13.28 9.75
CA LYS A 168 2.49 -12.02 9.79
C LYS A 168 2.94 -11.16 10.98
N GLU A 169 3.10 -11.78 12.16
CA GLU A 169 3.62 -11.11 13.36
C GLU A 169 5.08 -10.66 13.19
N LEU A 170 5.94 -11.48 12.59
CA LEU A 170 7.33 -11.11 12.29
C LEU A 170 7.38 -9.90 11.36
N LEU A 171 6.63 -9.91 10.27
CA LEU A 171 6.54 -8.81 9.32
C LEU A 171 6.01 -7.53 9.98
N GLN A 172 5.07 -7.64 10.90
CA GLN A 172 4.57 -6.51 11.69
C GLN A 172 5.68 -5.94 12.59
N ARG A 173 6.42 -6.78 13.32
CA ARG A 173 7.56 -6.32 14.15
C ARG A 173 8.65 -5.65 13.33
N VAL A 174 8.98 -6.19 12.15
CA VAL A 174 9.95 -5.59 11.22
C VAL A 174 9.49 -4.21 10.75
N ARG A 175 8.20 -4.07 10.44
CA ARG A 175 7.61 -2.81 9.97
C ARG A 175 7.73 -1.69 11.01
N TYR A 176 7.48 -1.99 12.27
CA TYR A 176 7.63 -1.06 13.39
C TYR A 176 9.05 -0.97 13.96
N GLY A 177 10.06 -1.44 13.22
CA GLY A 177 11.47 -1.35 13.62
C GLY A 177 11.84 -2.15 14.87
N LYS A 178 10.99 -3.08 15.33
CA LYS A 178 11.28 -3.94 16.49
C LYS A 178 12.15 -5.14 16.14
N GLU A 179 12.30 -5.44 14.86
CA GLU A 179 13.13 -6.54 14.34
C GLU A 179 13.92 -6.08 13.10
N ASP A 180 15.15 -6.55 12.96
CA ASP A 180 15.98 -6.20 11.81
C ASP A 180 15.52 -6.96 10.56
N ALA A 181 15.12 -6.19 9.56
CA ALA A 181 14.70 -6.69 8.26
C ALA A 181 15.76 -7.55 7.54
N LEU A 182 17.05 -7.37 7.82
CA LEU A 182 18.13 -8.18 7.24
C LEU A 182 18.12 -9.62 7.78
N LYS A 183 17.62 -9.82 9.01
CA LYS A 183 17.56 -11.13 9.67
C LYS A 183 16.36 -11.96 9.24
N VAL A 184 15.36 -11.35 8.61
CA VAL A 184 14.11 -12.04 8.19
C VAL A 184 14.39 -13.24 7.28
N LYS A 185 15.43 -13.17 6.43
CA LYS A 185 15.83 -14.30 5.57
C LYS A 185 16.23 -15.53 6.36
N GLU A 186 16.84 -15.35 7.52
CA GLU A 186 17.29 -16.42 8.43
C GLU A 186 16.16 -16.88 9.35
N LEU A 187 15.25 -15.96 9.71
CA LEU A 187 14.13 -16.22 10.61
C LEU A 187 12.94 -16.88 9.93
N SER A 188 12.65 -16.56 8.66
CA SER A 188 11.52 -17.14 7.92
C SER A 188 11.71 -17.11 6.40
N ALA A 189 11.66 -18.30 5.80
CA ALA A 189 11.73 -18.48 4.36
C ALA A 189 10.45 -18.02 3.63
N SER A 190 9.30 -17.96 4.32
CA SER A 190 8.00 -17.52 3.79
C SER A 190 7.79 -16.00 3.93
N ALA A 191 8.27 -15.38 5.00
CA ALA A 191 8.18 -13.94 5.21
C ALA A 191 9.11 -13.14 4.30
N TYR A 192 10.31 -13.67 4.02
CA TYR A 192 11.32 -12.96 3.22
C TYR A 192 10.87 -12.61 1.78
N PRO A 193 10.20 -13.50 1.02
CA PRO A 193 9.61 -13.16 -0.27
C PRO A 193 8.65 -11.98 -0.24
N PHE A 194 7.78 -11.90 0.78
CA PHE A 194 6.85 -10.79 0.96
C PHE A 194 7.59 -9.47 1.16
N LEU A 195 8.55 -9.45 2.09
CA LEU A 195 9.36 -8.26 2.38
C LEU A 195 10.20 -7.81 1.17
N LYS A 196 10.70 -8.77 0.39
CA LYS A 196 11.44 -8.49 -0.85
C LYS A 196 10.53 -7.87 -1.91
N LEU A 197 9.30 -8.34 -2.04
CA LEU A 197 8.31 -7.77 -2.96
C LEU A 197 7.96 -6.33 -2.58
N GLU A 198 7.67 -6.09 -1.29
CA GLU A 198 7.38 -4.76 -0.75
C GLU A 198 8.50 -3.77 -1.06
N ARG A 199 9.74 -4.10 -0.69
CA ARG A 199 10.90 -3.24 -0.94
C ARG A 199 11.13 -2.98 -2.42
N LYS A 200 11.01 -4.01 -3.25
CA LYS A 200 11.19 -3.88 -4.69
C LYS A 200 10.18 -2.89 -5.26
N LEU A 201 8.89 -3.07 -4.96
CA LEU A 201 7.83 -2.24 -5.51
C LEU A 201 7.87 -0.81 -4.97
N PHE A 202 8.08 -0.65 -3.67
CA PHE A 202 8.11 0.66 -3.03
C PHE A 202 9.31 1.50 -3.52
N LEU A 203 10.48 0.91 -3.72
CA LEU A 203 11.67 1.62 -4.22
C LEU A 203 11.63 1.87 -5.73
N GLN A 204 11.01 0.97 -6.51
CA GLN A 204 10.94 1.11 -7.97
C GLN A 204 9.84 2.08 -8.42
N TYR A 205 8.78 2.21 -7.62
CA TYR A 205 7.64 3.07 -7.92
C TYR A 205 7.37 4.03 -6.75
N PRO A 206 8.33 4.92 -6.41
CA PRO A 206 8.06 6.01 -5.50
C PRO A 206 7.04 6.93 -6.17
N THR A 207 6.07 7.38 -5.39
CA THR A 207 5.10 8.39 -5.81
C THR A 207 5.64 9.75 -5.37
N GLU A 208 5.50 10.77 -6.22
CA GLU A 208 6.04 12.12 -5.99
C GLU A 208 5.26 12.94 -4.94
N ASP A 209 4.39 12.29 -4.13
CA ASP A 209 3.52 12.97 -3.16
C ASP A 209 4.29 13.73 -2.08
#